data_AF-A0A7S3QX07-F1
#
_entry.id   AF-A0A7S3QX07-F1
#
_cell.length_a   1.000
_cell.length_b   1.000
_cell.length_c   1.000
_cell.angle_alpha   90.00
_cell.angle_beta   90.00
_cell.angle_gamma   90.00
#
_symmetry.space_group_name_H-M   'P 1'
#
loop_
_entity.id
_entity.type
_entity.pdbx_description
1 polymer ?
#
loop_
_entity_poly.entity_id
_entity_poly.type
_entity_poly.pdbx_seq_one_letter_code
_entity_poly.pdbx_strand_id
1 'polypeptide(L)'
;SSSRRRSAGRVLNTQELSNVLWALAKLGVQPSEAWLADFWVAVQQQIRSFNAKDLSQLVYALAKLGRTPPTPSASPAPAAAPNLMLDANGAALHKPYMPPPTQASHLSVPVCAPNSNTLTAQGTATTQGACPTPLMDPAATAGAAQLPYPHLHHSSLYPHGSVSSAEQRGRMEQHAWAHALLREAAATFPRCSGQDLANLGWGLAQLGVMPSAEWCGQLAGALQARAEVFQGSHLAVCLWALGRMGYKPLPQSLLPTEAALYRRMPSMSARELAACVWAFSTMGYMPDVEWLEGFAQRCMEVAPSFAQQEWAVVVSSLAHIVGGRAELGVYLEDLVIMPQLEARIPEFGPAGLAMLAYACGQLGGHAGRVMVRLLAASTPQLATFSGPELSALITSCARLGQVPSKTFLRAWMAEVAGRLQAQASPKFAVAAAEAEAARRNSSSSSSSSSSSRRPSQALCCLVLAGRWHACSCDPSSPGACSITGPC
;
A
#
# COMPACT_ATOMS: atom_id res chain seq x y z
N SER A 1 -17.50 -6.26 56.05
CA SER A 1 -16.05 -6.46 55.85
C SER A 1 -15.79 -7.89 55.40
N SER A 2 -15.65 -8.11 54.09
CA SER A 2 -15.06 -9.33 53.55
C SER A 2 -14.20 -8.94 52.36
N SER A 3 -12.90 -8.98 52.62
CA SER A 3 -11.82 -8.53 51.75
C SER A 3 -11.90 -9.19 50.37
N ARG A 4 -12.13 -8.40 49.31
CA ARG A 4 -11.57 -8.71 48.00
C ARG A 4 -10.06 -8.60 48.14
N ARG A 5 -9.40 -9.70 48.53
CA ARG A 5 -7.98 -9.88 48.23
C ARG A 5 -7.88 -9.89 46.71
N ARG A 6 -7.56 -8.73 46.11
CA ARG A 6 -6.90 -8.71 44.82
C ARG A 6 -5.68 -9.61 44.99
N SER A 7 -5.68 -10.76 44.34
CA SER A 7 -4.46 -11.53 44.15
C SER A 7 -3.39 -10.53 43.71
N ALA A 8 -2.28 -10.47 44.44
CA ALA A 8 -1.10 -9.75 43.98
C ALA A 8 -0.66 -10.46 42.69
N GLY A 9 -1.21 -10.00 41.57
CA GLY A 9 -1.01 -10.61 40.27
C GLY A 9 0.47 -10.58 39.95
N ARG A 10 1.04 -11.70 39.53
CA ARG A 10 2.39 -11.72 38.97
C ARG A 10 2.43 -10.73 37.80
N VAL A 11 3.30 -9.74 37.90
CA VAL A 11 3.50 -8.74 36.84
C VAL A 11 4.21 -9.44 35.67
N LEU A 12 3.65 -9.32 34.47
CA LEU A 12 4.28 -9.85 33.26
C LEU A 12 5.54 -9.03 32.95
N ASN A 13 6.64 -9.72 32.65
CA ASN A 13 7.87 -9.07 32.17
C ASN A 13 7.79 -8.73 30.66
N THR A 14 8.79 -8.04 30.11
CA THR A 14 8.79 -7.56 28.70
C THR A 14 8.65 -8.69 27.68
N GLN A 15 9.34 -9.81 27.91
CA GLN A 15 9.29 -10.99 27.04
C GLN A 15 7.92 -11.68 27.12
N GLU A 16 7.33 -11.77 28.32
CA GLU A 16 5.99 -12.33 28.50
C GLU A 16 4.93 -11.45 27.83
N LEU A 17 5.05 -10.13 27.93
CA LEU A 17 4.17 -9.19 27.24
C LEU A 17 4.24 -9.35 25.71
N SER A 18 5.45 -9.41 25.14
CA SER A 18 5.61 -9.60 23.69
C SER A 18 5.08 -10.98 23.23
N ASN A 19 5.34 -12.03 24.01
CA ASN A 19 4.87 -13.38 23.71
C ASN A 19 3.34 -13.51 23.78
N VAL A 20 2.68 -12.91 24.76
CA VAL A 20 1.21 -12.93 24.87
C VAL A 20 0.59 -12.29 23.64
N LEU A 21 1.05 -11.10 23.25
CA LEU A 21 0.50 -10.42 22.08
C LEU A 21 0.81 -11.18 20.78
N TRP A 22 2.02 -11.71 20.65
CA TRP A 22 2.39 -12.56 19.52
C TRP A 22 1.51 -13.81 19.43
N ALA A 23 1.20 -14.46 20.56
CA ALA A 23 0.35 -15.63 20.60
C ALA A 23 -1.09 -15.29 20.15
N LEU A 24 -1.65 -14.17 20.61
CA LEU A 24 -2.95 -13.69 20.13
C LEU A 24 -2.95 -13.45 18.61
N ALA A 25 -1.91 -12.79 18.10
CA ALA A 25 -1.74 -12.56 16.67
C ALA A 25 -1.62 -13.86 15.87
N LYS A 26 -0.90 -14.85 16.40
CA LYS A 26 -0.71 -16.16 15.76
C LYS A 26 -2.00 -17.00 15.76
N LEU A 27 -2.80 -16.90 16.82
CA LEU A 27 -4.08 -17.58 16.96
C LEU A 27 -5.25 -16.84 16.28
N GLY A 28 -5.03 -15.62 15.78
CA GLY A 28 -6.07 -14.80 15.16
C GLY A 28 -7.12 -14.27 16.15
N VAL A 29 -6.80 -14.23 17.44
CA VAL A 29 -7.71 -13.76 18.49
C VAL A 29 -7.59 -12.25 18.63
N GLN A 30 -8.70 -11.53 18.41
CA GLN A 30 -8.75 -10.08 18.50
C GLN A 30 -9.04 -9.64 19.95
N PRO A 31 -8.10 -8.94 20.62
CA PRO A 31 -8.37 -8.42 21.96
C PRO A 31 -9.38 -7.27 21.92
N SER A 32 -10.15 -7.11 23.00
CA SER A 32 -11.04 -5.94 23.16
C SER A 32 -10.24 -4.65 23.33
N GLU A 33 -10.85 -3.51 23.02
CA GLU A 33 -10.21 -2.19 23.19
C GLU A 33 -9.78 -1.93 24.63
N ALA A 34 -10.60 -2.33 25.61
CA ALA A 34 -10.27 -2.21 27.03
C ALA A 34 -9.04 -3.05 27.41
N TRP A 35 -8.96 -4.30 26.92
CA TRP A 35 -7.80 -5.15 27.16
C TRP A 35 -6.54 -4.56 26.51
N LEU A 36 -6.65 -4.02 25.29
CA LEU A 36 -5.54 -3.41 24.58
C LEU A 36 -5.02 -2.14 25.28
N ALA A 37 -5.93 -1.34 25.85
CA ALA A 37 -5.58 -0.18 26.67
C ALA A 37 -4.78 -0.59 27.92
N ASP A 38 -5.28 -1.55 28.70
CA ASP A 38 -4.61 -2.05 29.90
C ASP A 38 -3.24 -2.68 29.56
N PHE A 39 -3.19 -3.48 28.49
CA PHE A 39 -1.97 -4.08 27.99
C PHE A 39 -0.94 -3.01 27.59
N TRP A 40 -1.37 -1.95 26.90
CA TRP A 40 -0.48 -0.88 26.49
C TRP A 40 0.04 -0.05 27.66
N VAL A 41 -0.76 0.16 28.72
CA VAL A 41 -0.28 0.78 29.97
C VAL A 41 0.85 -0.05 30.57
N ALA A 42 0.71 -1.39 30.61
CA ALA A 42 1.76 -2.28 31.11
C ALA A 42 3.04 -2.21 30.24
N VAL A 43 2.89 -2.14 28.91
CA VAL A 43 4.01 -1.93 27.98
C VAL A 43 4.71 -0.58 28.25
N GLN A 44 3.95 0.51 28.37
CA GLN A 44 4.52 1.84 28.59
C GLN A 44 5.34 1.94 29.87
N GLN A 45 4.90 1.29 30.95
CA GLN A 45 5.61 1.26 32.23
C GLN A 45 6.97 0.54 32.12
N GLN A 46 7.10 -0.38 31.17
CA GLN A 46 8.29 -1.22 31.01
C GLN A 46 9.07 -0.92 29.72
N ILE A 47 8.66 0.06 28.89
CA ILE A 47 9.15 0.24 27.51
C ILE A 47 10.68 0.37 27.42
N ARG A 48 11.31 1.01 28.41
CA ARG A 48 12.78 1.18 28.49
C ARG A 48 13.54 -0.10 28.80
N SER A 49 12.86 -1.13 29.30
CA SER A 49 13.44 -2.43 29.66
C SER A 49 13.30 -3.46 28.53
N PHE A 50 12.56 -3.17 27.46
CA PHE A 50 12.45 -4.09 26.34
C PHE A 50 13.78 -4.20 25.59
N ASN A 51 14.15 -5.42 25.22
CA ASN A 51 15.26 -5.65 24.31
C ASN A 51 14.80 -5.58 22.83
N ALA A 52 15.77 -5.66 21.91
CA ALA A 52 15.53 -5.62 20.46
C ALA A 52 14.47 -6.63 19.97
N LYS A 53 14.55 -7.87 20.46
CA LYS A 53 13.68 -8.98 20.06
C LYS A 53 12.27 -8.78 20.59
N ASP A 54 12.13 -8.40 21.86
CA ASP A 54 10.83 -8.18 22.48
C ASP A 54 10.09 -7.02 21.81
N LEU A 55 10.80 -5.90 21.50
CA LEU A 55 10.22 -4.77 20.76
C LEU A 55 9.81 -5.17 19.34
N SER A 56 10.68 -5.89 18.61
CA SER A 56 10.39 -6.30 17.22
C SER A 56 9.16 -7.21 17.16
N GLN A 57 9.07 -8.16 18.10
CA GLN A 57 7.93 -9.07 18.22
C GLN A 57 6.65 -8.35 18.60
N LEU A 58 6.71 -7.40 19.55
CA LEU A 58 5.57 -6.59 19.97
C LEU A 58 4.98 -5.80 18.78
N VAL A 59 5.84 -5.10 18.03
CA VAL A 59 5.44 -4.31 16.86
C VAL A 59 4.88 -5.20 15.75
N TYR A 60 5.53 -6.33 15.47
CA TYR A 60 5.04 -7.31 14.51
C TYR A 60 3.65 -7.83 14.90
N ALA A 61 3.42 -8.15 16.17
CA ALA A 61 2.15 -8.68 16.65
C ALA A 61 1.01 -7.65 16.56
N LEU A 62 1.27 -6.38 16.92
CA LEU A 62 0.33 -5.27 16.73
C LEU A 62 -0.07 -5.14 15.25
N ALA A 63 0.92 -5.12 14.36
CA ALA A 63 0.72 -5.03 12.92
C ALA A 63 -0.07 -6.21 12.36
N LYS A 64 0.22 -7.43 12.84
CA LYS A 64 -0.48 -8.65 12.42
C LYS A 64 -1.94 -8.69 12.88
N LEU A 65 -2.24 -8.12 14.04
CA LEU A 65 -3.60 -7.94 14.54
C LEU A 65 -4.34 -6.77 13.87
N GLY A 66 -3.62 -5.86 13.21
CA GLY A 66 -4.19 -4.62 12.68
C GLY A 66 -4.66 -3.67 13.78
N ARG A 67 -3.99 -3.69 14.94
CA ARG A 67 -4.36 -2.94 16.14
C ARG A 67 -3.30 -1.92 16.49
N THR A 68 -3.73 -0.69 16.77
CA THR A 68 -2.91 0.36 17.36
C THR A 68 -3.38 0.61 18.79
N PRO A 69 -2.48 0.98 19.71
CA PRO A 69 -2.89 1.38 21.05
C PRO A 69 -3.83 2.59 21.01
N PRO A 70 -4.88 2.63 21.84
CA PRO A 70 -5.78 3.76 21.90
C PRO A 70 -5.03 5.03 22.34
N THR A 71 -5.25 6.15 21.64
CA THR A 71 -4.68 7.44 22.00
C THR A 71 -5.30 7.94 23.32
N PRO A 72 -4.52 8.45 24.29
CA PRO A 72 -5.02 8.91 25.59
C PRO A 72 -5.97 10.13 25.56
N SER A 73 -6.42 10.60 24.41
CA SER A 73 -7.26 11.79 24.27
C SER A 73 -8.50 11.53 23.41
N ALA A 74 -9.43 10.80 23.99
CA ALA A 74 -10.85 11.08 23.83
C ALA A 74 -11.48 10.75 25.18
N SER A 75 -12.05 11.75 25.86
CA SER A 75 -13.05 11.46 26.89
C SER A 75 -14.00 10.41 26.33
N PRO A 76 -14.41 9.39 27.11
CA PRO A 76 -15.50 8.53 26.65
C PRO A 76 -16.69 9.46 26.39
N ALA A 77 -17.08 9.63 25.13
CA ALA A 77 -18.40 10.16 24.83
C ALA A 77 -19.38 9.26 25.60
N PRO A 78 -20.30 9.83 26.41
CA PRO A 78 -21.26 8.99 27.12
C PRO A 78 -21.96 8.12 26.07
N ALA A 79 -22.02 6.82 26.34
CA ALA A 79 -22.57 5.82 25.43
C ALA A 79 -23.88 6.35 24.83
N ALA A 80 -23.84 6.70 23.54
CA ALA A 80 -25.06 6.95 22.80
C ALA A 80 -25.78 5.60 22.75
N ALA A 81 -26.87 5.50 23.51
CA ALA A 81 -27.77 4.37 23.45
C ALA A 81 -28.15 4.11 21.98
N PRO A 82 -28.21 2.85 21.53
CA PRO A 82 -28.64 2.57 20.17
C PRO A 82 -30.05 3.13 19.97
N ASN A 83 -30.24 3.91 18.90
CA ASN A 83 -31.54 4.39 18.45
C ASN A 83 -32.47 3.19 18.21
N LEU A 84 -33.25 2.83 19.23
CA LEU A 84 -34.43 1.97 19.11
C LEU A 84 -35.53 2.84 18.48
N MET A 85 -35.79 2.66 17.19
CA MET A 85 -37.07 3.08 16.61
C MET A 85 -38.16 2.21 17.27
N LEU A 86 -38.87 2.81 18.23
CA LEU A 86 -40.10 2.28 18.79
C LEU A 86 -41.27 2.71 17.90
N ASP A 87 -42.26 1.85 17.74
CA ASP A 87 -43.54 2.25 17.17
C ASP A 87 -44.34 3.13 18.15
N ALA A 88 -45.50 3.65 17.71
CA ALA A 88 -46.34 4.54 18.51
C ALA A 88 -46.87 3.93 19.83
N ASN A 89 -46.62 2.65 20.09
CA ASN A 89 -46.99 1.95 21.32
C ASN A 89 -45.79 1.35 22.09
N GLY A 90 -44.54 1.64 21.72
CA GLY A 90 -43.37 1.32 22.53
C GLY A 90 -42.85 -0.13 22.44
N ALA A 91 -43.11 -0.86 21.34
CA ALA A 91 -42.53 -2.19 21.12
C ALA A 91 -41.40 -2.17 20.06
N ALA A 92 -40.37 -3.02 20.25
CA ALA A 92 -39.25 -3.15 19.32
C ALA A 92 -39.59 -4.07 18.12
N LEU A 93 -39.36 -3.60 16.89
CA LEU A 93 -39.62 -4.34 15.66
C LEU A 93 -38.57 -5.44 15.41
N HIS A 94 -38.95 -6.71 15.53
CA HIS A 94 -38.14 -7.87 15.11
C HIS A 94 -38.25 -8.12 13.59
N LYS A 95 -37.11 -8.25 12.89
CA LYS A 95 -37.05 -8.86 11.54
C LYS A 95 -37.06 -10.39 11.67
N PRO A 96 -37.86 -11.15 10.88
CA PRO A 96 -37.80 -12.60 10.89
C PRO A 96 -36.52 -13.12 10.20
N TYR A 97 -35.88 -14.09 10.85
CA TYR A 97 -34.71 -14.83 10.37
C TYR A 97 -35.16 -16.00 9.49
N MET A 98 -34.62 -16.10 8.26
CA MET A 98 -34.74 -17.29 7.39
C MET A 98 -33.44 -18.12 7.51
N PRO A 99 -33.51 -19.45 7.75
CA PRO A 99 -32.34 -20.31 7.76
C PRO A 99 -31.91 -20.70 6.32
N PRO A 100 -30.60 -20.93 6.06
CA PRO A 100 -30.12 -21.43 4.77
C PRO A 100 -30.36 -22.95 4.60
N PRO A 101 -30.36 -23.46 3.34
CA PRO A 101 -30.75 -24.85 3.05
C PRO A 101 -29.65 -25.86 3.41
N THR A 102 -30.09 -26.96 4.03
CA THR A 102 -29.32 -28.17 4.34
C THR A 102 -29.05 -29.02 3.09
N GLN A 103 -27.81 -29.46 2.90
CA GLN A 103 -27.51 -30.73 2.23
C GLN A 103 -26.67 -31.61 3.14
N ALA A 104 -27.18 -32.82 3.37
CA ALA A 104 -26.54 -33.87 4.13
C ALA A 104 -25.59 -34.67 3.23
N SER A 105 -24.40 -34.99 3.71
CA SER A 105 -23.68 -36.20 3.31
C SER A 105 -22.87 -36.69 4.50
N HIS A 106 -23.08 -37.96 4.82
CA HIS A 106 -22.51 -38.72 5.91
C HIS A 106 -20.98 -38.80 5.82
N LEU A 107 -20.29 -38.82 6.97
CA LEU A 107 -19.23 -39.80 7.29
C LEU A 107 -18.78 -39.61 8.75
N SER A 108 -19.14 -40.59 9.57
CA SER A 108 -18.71 -40.77 10.94
C SER A 108 -17.22 -41.08 11.01
N VAL A 109 -16.50 -40.47 11.95
CA VAL A 109 -15.16 -40.91 12.38
C VAL A 109 -15.15 -41.03 13.91
N PRO A 110 -14.59 -42.11 14.51
CA PRO A 110 -14.84 -42.47 15.89
C PRO A 110 -13.91 -41.75 16.88
N VAL A 111 -14.43 -41.60 18.09
CA VAL A 111 -13.71 -41.23 19.31
C VAL A 111 -12.82 -42.39 19.75
N CYS A 112 -11.51 -42.16 19.96
CA CYS A 112 -10.64 -43.06 20.71
C CYS A 112 -10.01 -42.33 21.89
N ALA A 113 -10.26 -42.88 23.09
CA ALA A 113 -9.60 -42.61 24.36
C ALA A 113 -8.29 -43.45 24.49
N PRO A 114 -7.49 -43.29 25.56
CA PRO A 114 -6.04 -43.41 25.53
C PRO A 114 -5.54 -44.85 25.73
N ASN A 115 -4.37 -45.17 25.15
CA ASN A 115 -3.62 -46.37 25.52
C ASN A 115 -2.28 -46.03 26.16
N SER A 116 -2.17 -46.49 27.39
CA SER A 116 -0.95 -46.76 28.14
C SER A 116 -0.02 -47.69 27.36
N ASN A 117 1.29 -47.42 27.38
CA ASN A 117 2.29 -48.49 27.38
C ASN A 117 3.56 -48.04 28.10
N THR A 118 3.81 -48.75 29.18
CA THR A 118 5.02 -48.84 29.99
C THR A 118 6.15 -49.53 29.22
N LEU A 119 7.35 -48.95 29.23
CA LEU A 119 8.60 -49.70 29.10
C LEU A 119 9.65 -49.09 30.03
N THR A 120 10.05 -49.90 31.01
CA THR A 120 11.12 -49.69 31.99
C THR A 120 12.48 -50.05 31.39
N ALA A 121 13.50 -49.21 31.61
CA ALA A 121 14.89 -49.64 31.74
C ALA A 121 15.67 -48.61 32.58
N GLN A 122 16.24 -49.08 33.70
CA GLN A 122 17.08 -48.34 34.64
C GLN A 122 18.54 -48.27 34.15
N GLY A 123 19.27 -47.21 34.50
CA GLY A 123 20.73 -47.16 34.34
C GLY A 123 21.40 -45.81 34.62
N THR A 124 21.67 -45.53 35.90
CA THR A 124 22.81 -44.79 36.50
C THR A 124 23.08 -43.29 36.19
N ALA A 125 23.27 -42.57 37.30
CA ALA A 125 23.57 -41.15 37.51
C ALA A 125 24.77 -40.53 36.79
N THR A 126 24.69 -39.22 36.49
CA THR A 126 25.55 -38.16 37.09
C THR A 126 25.06 -36.76 36.71
N THR A 127 25.19 -35.85 37.67
CA THR A 127 24.82 -34.42 37.67
C THR A 127 25.60 -33.57 36.67
N GLN A 128 24.93 -32.66 35.96
CA GLN A 128 25.39 -31.27 35.71
C GLN A 128 24.26 -30.44 35.05
N GLY A 129 24.11 -29.20 35.51
CA GLY A 129 22.98 -28.34 35.20
C GLY A 129 22.97 -27.79 33.77
N ALA A 130 21.76 -27.69 33.21
CA ALA A 130 21.44 -26.83 32.08
C ALA A 130 19.95 -26.45 32.16
N CYS A 131 19.66 -25.14 32.12
CA CYS A 131 18.31 -24.61 31.93
C CYS A 131 17.68 -25.22 30.67
N PRO A 132 16.40 -25.60 30.68
CA PRO A 132 15.72 -25.96 29.45
C PRO A 132 15.41 -24.68 28.66
N THR A 133 16.22 -24.39 27.65
CA THR A 133 15.81 -23.56 26.52
C THR A 133 14.54 -24.15 25.91
N PRO A 134 13.45 -23.40 25.76
CA PRO A 134 12.31 -23.90 25.00
C PRO A 134 12.75 -24.06 23.54
N LEU A 135 12.60 -25.28 23.03
CA LEU A 135 12.72 -25.65 21.63
C LEU A 135 11.90 -24.68 20.78
N MET A 136 12.57 -23.72 20.15
CA MET A 136 12.02 -23.02 19.00
C MET A 136 12.15 -23.95 17.81
N ASP A 137 11.00 -24.37 17.31
CA ASP A 137 10.85 -25.17 16.11
C ASP A 137 11.45 -24.41 14.90
N PRO A 138 12.53 -24.89 14.27
CA PRO A 138 13.16 -24.20 13.14
C PRO A 138 12.27 -24.16 11.88
N ALA A 139 11.13 -24.87 11.88
CA ALA A 139 10.11 -24.80 10.84
C ALA A 139 9.18 -23.57 10.96
N ALA A 140 9.19 -22.85 12.09
CA ALA A 140 8.39 -21.62 12.28
C ALA A 140 9.04 -20.37 11.63
N THR A 141 10.24 -20.50 11.06
CA THR A 141 11.11 -19.40 10.61
C THR A 141 10.85 -18.90 9.18
N ALA A 142 9.77 -19.34 8.52
CA ALA A 142 9.43 -18.91 7.15
C ALA A 142 8.00 -18.37 7.02
N GLY A 143 7.51 -17.66 8.03
CA GLY A 143 6.36 -16.76 7.85
C GLY A 143 6.78 -15.51 7.11
N ALA A 144 7.14 -15.62 5.82
CA ALA A 144 7.45 -14.47 4.97
C ALA A 144 6.18 -13.63 4.78
N ALA A 145 5.86 -12.79 5.78
CA ALA A 145 4.68 -11.93 5.85
C ALA A 145 4.49 -11.23 4.52
N GLN A 146 3.45 -11.59 3.74
CA GLN A 146 3.14 -10.99 2.44
C GLN A 146 3.36 -9.48 2.50
N LEU A 147 4.27 -8.95 1.67
CA LEU A 147 4.54 -7.52 1.59
C LEU A 147 3.37 -6.93 0.79
N PRO A 148 2.42 -6.23 1.43
CA PRO A 148 1.32 -5.66 0.69
C PRO A 148 1.85 -4.40 0.02
N TYR A 149 2.11 -4.47 -1.28
CA TYR A 149 2.36 -3.26 -2.06
C TYR A 149 1.07 -2.44 -2.11
N PRO A 150 1.13 -1.12 -1.92
CA PRO A 150 -0.07 -0.29 -2.00
C PRO A 150 -0.72 -0.45 -3.37
N HIS A 151 -2.05 -0.52 -3.39
CA HIS A 151 -2.82 -0.28 -4.62
C HIS A 151 -2.51 1.13 -5.12
N LEU A 152 -2.61 1.36 -6.44
CA LEU A 152 -2.34 2.65 -7.07
C LEU A 152 -3.16 3.78 -6.42
N HIS A 153 -2.58 4.46 -5.42
CA HIS A 153 -3.09 5.73 -4.95
C HIS A 153 -2.58 6.85 -5.86
N HIS A 154 -3.35 7.92 -5.97
CA HIS A 154 -3.07 9.11 -6.80
C HIS A 154 -1.61 9.60 -6.70
N SER A 155 -0.96 9.46 -5.53
CA SER A 155 0.45 9.83 -5.32
C SER A 155 1.49 8.96 -6.02
N SER A 156 1.17 7.71 -6.41
CA SER A 156 2.11 6.81 -7.09
C SER A 156 2.25 7.09 -8.60
N LEU A 157 1.20 7.62 -9.24
CA LEU A 157 1.24 8.02 -10.65
C LEU A 157 1.70 9.48 -10.84
N TYR A 158 1.55 10.30 -9.79
CA TYR A 158 1.93 11.71 -9.77
C TYR A 158 2.62 12.06 -8.44
N PRO A 159 3.95 11.90 -8.34
CA PRO A 159 4.70 12.08 -7.08
C PRO A 159 4.82 13.54 -6.60
N HIS A 160 4.17 14.51 -7.25
CA HIS A 160 4.31 15.94 -6.96
C HIS A 160 3.23 16.54 -6.05
N GLY A 161 2.34 15.73 -5.48
CA GLY A 161 1.41 16.21 -4.46
C GLY A 161 2.12 16.41 -3.13
N SER A 162 2.51 17.64 -2.80
CA SER A 162 2.96 18.00 -1.45
C SER A 162 1.85 17.66 -0.44
N VAL A 163 2.13 16.78 0.52
CA VAL A 163 1.16 16.48 1.59
C VAL A 163 0.96 17.75 2.41
N SER A 164 -0.31 18.12 2.67
CA SER A 164 -0.58 19.37 3.36
C SER A 164 -0.10 19.31 4.82
N SER A 165 0.32 20.46 5.37
CA SER A 165 0.79 20.55 6.77
C SER A 165 -0.29 20.18 7.80
N ALA A 166 -1.57 20.12 7.40
CA ALA A 166 -2.68 19.70 8.23
C ALA A 166 -2.82 18.16 8.27
N GLU A 167 -2.69 17.49 7.12
CA GLU A 167 -2.65 16.02 7.04
C GLU A 167 -1.41 15.44 7.74
N GLN A 168 -0.30 16.17 7.70
CA GLN A 168 0.93 15.77 8.39
C GLN A 168 0.80 15.89 9.92
N ARG A 169 0.12 16.94 10.41
CA ARG A 169 -0.24 17.08 11.83
C ARG A 169 -1.24 16.03 12.30
N GLY A 170 -2.30 15.77 11.54
CA GLY A 170 -3.27 14.73 11.86
C GLY A 170 -2.64 13.32 11.95
N ARG A 171 -1.68 13.01 11.08
CA ARG A 171 -0.93 11.74 11.14
C ARG A 171 0.01 11.62 12.35
N MET A 172 0.58 12.74 12.82
CA MET A 172 1.41 12.76 14.03
C MET A 172 0.57 12.52 15.29
N GLU A 173 -0.60 13.16 15.39
CA GLU A 173 -1.53 12.96 16.52
C GLU A 173 -2.05 11.52 16.59
N GLN A 174 -2.32 10.89 15.44
CA GLN A 174 -2.75 9.49 15.35
C GLN A 174 -1.74 8.47 15.91
N HIS A 175 -0.45 8.80 15.92
CA HIS A 175 0.62 7.89 16.33
C HIS A 175 1.39 8.38 17.56
N ALA A 176 0.77 9.21 18.41
CA ALA A 176 1.40 9.70 19.64
C ALA A 176 1.91 8.56 20.55
N TRP A 177 1.20 7.41 20.54
CA TRP A 177 1.60 6.20 21.25
C TRP A 177 2.98 5.66 20.83
N ALA A 178 3.39 5.90 19.58
CA ALA A 178 4.59 5.32 19.01
C ALA A 178 5.86 6.06 19.41
N HIS A 179 5.80 7.30 19.92
CA HIS A 179 7.00 8.10 20.20
C HIS A 179 8.00 7.42 21.14
N ALA A 180 7.52 6.93 22.29
CA ALA A 180 8.39 6.23 23.24
C ALA A 180 8.93 4.94 22.64
N LEU A 181 8.09 4.16 21.97
CA LEU A 181 8.48 2.91 21.32
C LEU A 181 9.55 3.14 20.23
N LEU A 182 9.38 4.16 19.38
CA LEU A 182 10.32 4.49 18.32
C LEU A 182 11.68 4.88 18.88
N ARG A 183 11.71 5.65 19.98
CA ARG A 183 12.95 6.02 20.67
C ARG A 183 13.68 4.79 21.22
N GLU A 184 12.97 3.92 21.96
CA GLU A 184 13.60 2.72 22.51
C GLU A 184 14.02 1.75 21.40
N ALA A 185 13.21 1.59 20.34
CA ALA A 185 13.56 0.77 19.18
C ALA A 185 14.84 1.26 18.50
N ALA A 186 14.96 2.57 18.24
CA ALA A 186 16.15 3.17 17.66
C ALA A 186 17.42 2.92 18.50
N ALA A 187 17.31 3.03 19.83
CA ALA A 187 18.41 2.74 20.75
C ALA A 187 18.88 1.28 20.68
N THR A 188 18.01 0.35 20.27
CA THR A 188 18.36 -1.07 20.14
C THR A 188 18.95 -1.47 18.77
N PHE A 189 18.88 -0.60 17.75
CA PHE A 189 19.31 -0.92 16.38
C PHE A 189 20.69 -1.56 16.26
N PRO A 190 21.76 -1.10 16.96
CA PRO A 190 23.07 -1.71 16.86
C PRO A 190 23.12 -3.19 17.27
N ARG A 191 22.14 -3.65 18.06
CA ARG A 191 22.05 -5.02 18.60
C ARG A 191 20.97 -5.87 17.94
N CYS A 192 20.07 -5.27 17.16
CA CYS A 192 19.03 -5.99 16.42
C CYS A 192 19.63 -6.98 15.43
N SER A 193 19.06 -8.18 15.33
CA SER A 193 19.31 -9.06 14.18
C SER A 193 18.65 -8.48 12.91
N GLY A 194 19.00 -9.02 11.74
CA GLY A 194 18.33 -8.63 10.49
C GLY A 194 16.82 -8.90 10.55
N GLN A 195 16.41 -9.98 11.21
CA GLN A 195 14.99 -10.30 11.41
C GLN A 195 14.29 -9.28 12.33
N ASP A 196 14.95 -8.82 13.39
CA ASP A 196 14.39 -7.82 14.29
C ASP A 196 14.12 -6.50 13.56
N LEU A 197 15.09 -6.04 12.76
CA LEU A 197 14.93 -4.83 11.94
C LEU A 197 13.81 -4.99 10.91
N ALA A 198 13.73 -6.17 10.26
CA ALA A 198 12.69 -6.46 9.29
C ALA A 198 11.29 -6.47 9.94
N ASN A 199 11.13 -7.09 11.10
CA ASN A 199 9.87 -7.13 11.85
C ASN A 199 9.45 -5.73 12.34
N LEU A 200 10.39 -4.95 12.86
CA LEU A 200 10.15 -3.55 13.27
C LEU A 200 9.71 -2.71 12.07
N GLY A 201 10.51 -2.71 11.00
CA GLY A 201 10.23 -1.93 9.79
C GLY A 201 8.90 -2.32 9.15
N TRP A 202 8.68 -3.62 8.92
CA TRP A 202 7.44 -4.12 8.35
C TRP A 202 6.24 -3.77 9.22
N GLY A 203 6.31 -4.01 10.53
CA GLY A 203 5.18 -3.78 11.42
C GLY A 203 4.82 -2.31 11.54
N LEU A 204 5.80 -1.42 11.66
CA LEU A 204 5.58 0.03 11.66
C LEU A 204 4.95 0.51 10.35
N ALA A 205 5.49 0.06 9.21
CA ALA A 205 4.97 0.41 7.89
C ALA A 205 3.53 -0.10 7.69
N GLN A 206 3.22 -1.30 8.20
CA GLN A 206 1.89 -1.90 8.12
C GLN A 206 0.88 -1.18 9.03
N LEU A 207 1.31 -0.70 10.20
CA LEU A 207 0.50 0.11 11.10
C LEU A 207 0.31 1.56 10.61
N GLY A 208 0.97 1.96 9.52
CA GLY A 208 0.89 3.33 8.99
C GLY A 208 1.68 4.34 9.81
N VAL A 209 2.56 3.88 10.70
CA VAL A 209 3.46 4.75 11.47
C VAL A 209 4.48 5.32 10.49
N MET A 210 4.64 6.65 10.49
CA MET A 210 5.62 7.37 9.68
C MET A 210 6.65 8.02 10.60
N PRO A 211 7.78 7.34 10.92
CA PRO A 211 8.84 7.92 11.74
C PRO A 211 9.48 9.15 11.08
N SER A 212 10.28 9.89 11.86
CA SER A 212 11.04 11.02 11.32
C SER A 212 12.09 10.54 10.31
N ALA A 213 12.51 11.43 9.40
CA ALA A 213 13.60 11.15 8.46
C ALA A 213 14.90 10.73 9.19
N GLU A 214 15.15 11.29 10.37
CA GLU A 214 16.27 10.91 11.23
C GLU A 214 16.16 9.45 11.70
N TRP A 215 14.99 9.04 12.19
CA TRP A 215 14.77 7.65 12.61
C TRP A 215 14.96 6.67 11.46
N CYS A 216 14.41 7.00 10.28
CA CYS A 216 14.62 6.20 9.07
C CYS A 216 16.10 6.15 8.67
N GLY A 217 16.83 7.26 8.81
CA GLY A 217 18.27 7.32 8.59
C GLY A 217 19.07 6.45 9.57
N GLN A 218 18.67 6.39 10.84
CA GLN A 218 19.27 5.49 11.83
C GLN A 218 19.02 4.02 11.49
N LEU A 219 17.80 3.66 11.04
CA LEU A 219 17.50 2.31 10.55
C LEU A 219 18.35 1.97 9.32
N ALA A 220 18.42 2.88 8.35
CA ALA A 220 19.26 2.71 7.16
C ALA A 220 20.74 2.53 7.51
N GLY A 221 21.28 3.33 8.43
CA GLY A 221 22.66 3.18 8.93
C GLY A 221 22.89 1.83 9.62
N ALA A 222 21.92 1.34 10.39
CA ALA A 222 22.01 0.03 11.04
C ALA A 222 21.99 -1.15 10.05
N LEU A 223 21.32 -1.00 8.91
CA LEU A 223 21.37 -1.93 7.78
C LEU A 223 22.71 -1.85 7.07
N GLN A 224 23.16 -0.63 6.76
CA GLN A 224 24.40 -0.36 6.05
C GLN A 224 25.60 -0.99 6.78
N ALA A 225 25.71 -0.76 8.09
CA ALA A 225 26.81 -1.25 8.91
C ALA A 225 26.93 -2.78 8.95
N ARG A 226 25.86 -3.52 8.61
CA ARG A 226 25.78 -4.98 8.73
C ARG A 226 25.19 -5.65 7.49
N ALA A 227 25.23 -4.97 6.35
CA ALA A 227 24.64 -5.44 5.10
C ALA A 227 25.21 -6.80 4.68
N GLU A 228 26.52 -7.03 4.90
CA GLU A 228 27.16 -8.31 4.59
C GLU A 228 26.73 -9.48 5.47
N VAL A 229 26.27 -9.21 6.69
CA VAL A 229 25.91 -10.26 7.65
C VAL A 229 24.43 -10.63 7.51
N PHE A 230 23.60 -9.68 7.10
CA PHE A 230 22.17 -9.91 6.97
C PHE A 230 21.82 -10.78 5.75
N GLN A 231 20.74 -11.54 5.90
CA GLN A 231 20.12 -12.28 4.80
C GLN A 231 19.47 -11.30 3.82
N GLY A 232 19.46 -11.66 2.52
CA GLY A 232 18.87 -10.82 1.47
C GLY A 232 17.39 -10.50 1.72
N SER A 233 16.62 -11.48 2.20
CA SER A 233 15.23 -11.33 2.59
C SER A 233 15.01 -10.20 3.62
N HIS A 234 15.84 -10.15 4.66
CA HIS A 234 15.77 -9.13 5.70
C HIS A 234 16.12 -7.74 5.15
N LEU A 235 17.15 -7.63 4.29
CA LEU A 235 17.50 -6.38 3.63
C LEU A 235 16.35 -5.87 2.74
N ALA A 236 15.75 -6.76 1.94
CA ALA A 236 14.65 -6.44 1.06
C ALA A 236 13.42 -5.91 1.83
N VAL A 237 13.04 -6.58 2.94
CA VAL A 237 11.92 -6.14 3.78
C VAL A 237 12.20 -4.79 4.44
N CYS A 238 13.44 -4.56 4.91
CA CYS A 238 13.80 -3.29 5.52
C CYS A 238 13.81 -2.14 4.51
N LEU A 239 14.32 -2.36 3.29
CA LEU A 239 14.25 -1.37 2.21
C LEU A 239 12.81 -1.06 1.84
N TRP A 240 11.98 -2.10 1.70
CA TRP A 240 10.55 -1.92 1.46
C TRP A 240 9.89 -1.08 2.56
N ALA A 241 10.22 -1.33 3.82
CA ALA A 241 9.70 -0.55 4.94
C ALA A 241 10.16 0.91 4.87
N LEU A 242 11.43 1.17 4.59
CA LEU A 242 11.98 2.52 4.40
C LEU A 242 11.28 3.26 3.25
N GLY A 243 11.08 2.59 2.12
CA GLY A 243 10.34 3.14 0.98
C GLY A 243 8.90 3.49 1.35
N ARG A 244 8.20 2.61 2.06
CA ARG A 244 6.82 2.84 2.54
C ARG A 244 6.72 3.95 3.57
N MET A 245 7.77 4.16 4.38
CA MET A 245 7.87 5.28 5.32
C MET A 245 8.25 6.62 4.64
N GLY A 246 8.48 6.62 3.32
CA GLY A 246 8.83 7.82 2.57
C GLY A 246 10.27 8.28 2.82
N TYR A 247 11.16 7.39 3.26
CA TYR A 247 12.57 7.72 3.45
C TYR A 247 13.21 8.15 2.13
N LYS A 248 13.97 9.25 2.15
CA LYS A 248 14.72 9.76 1.00
C LYS A 248 16.21 9.67 1.32
N PRO A 249 16.90 8.60 0.89
CA PRO A 249 18.30 8.38 1.19
C PRO A 249 19.18 9.36 0.43
N LEU A 250 20.32 9.73 1.05
CA LEU A 250 21.46 10.22 0.28
C LEU A 250 22.05 9.05 -0.52
N PRO A 251 22.48 9.22 -1.78
CA PRO A 251 22.95 8.09 -2.61
C PRO A 251 24.00 7.21 -1.91
N GLN A 252 24.98 7.83 -1.23
CA GLN A 252 26.05 7.12 -0.54
C GLN A 252 25.58 6.25 0.64
N SER A 253 24.40 6.55 1.22
CA SER A 253 23.89 5.85 2.41
C SER A 253 23.42 4.42 2.11
N LEU A 254 23.07 4.10 0.86
CA LEU A 254 22.59 2.78 0.48
C LEU A 254 23.61 1.93 -0.27
N LEU A 255 24.77 2.48 -0.69
CA LEU A 255 25.76 1.75 -1.49
C LEU A 255 26.17 0.39 -0.89
N PRO A 256 26.48 0.25 0.42
CA PRO A 256 26.80 -1.07 0.98
C PRO A 256 25.62 -2.04 0.96
N THR A 257 24.39 -1.55 1.15
CA THR A 257 23.17 -2.36 1.07
C THR A 257 22.89 -2.79 -0.38
N GLU A 258 23.08 -1.89 -1.35
CA GLU A 258 22.98 -2.19 -2.78
C GLU A 258 23.99 -3.27 -3.18
N ALA A 259 25.26 -3.12 -2.82
CA ALA A 259 26.31 -4.09 -3.11
C ALA A 259 26.05 -5.46 -2.45
N ALA A 260 25.56 -5.46 -1.21
CA ALA A 260 25.18 -6.68 -0.51
C ALA A 260 24.01 -7.41 -1.21
N LEU A 261 23.02 -6.66 -1.71
CA LEU A 261 21.91 -7.20 -2.48
C LEU A 261 22.37 -7.72 -3.85
N TYR A 262 23.27 -6.98 -4.52
CA TYR A 262 23.84 -7.40 -5.80
C TYR A 262 24.51 -8.78 -5.71
N ARG A 263 25.36 -8.99 -4.70
CA ARG A 263 26.00 -10.29 -4.45
C ARG A 263 25.02 -11.44 -4.19
N ARG A 264 23.84 -11.14 -3.65
CA ARG A 264 22.80 -12.12 -3.30
C ARG A 264 21.76 -12.30 -4.40
N MET A 265 21.75 -11.42 -5.39
CA MET A 265 20.77 -11.34 -6.47
C MET A 265 20.53 -12.68 -7.19
N PRO A 266 21.56 -13.51 -7.49
CA PRO A 266 21.35 -14.82 -8.13
C PRO A 266 20.46 -15.78 -7.33
N SER A 267 20.35 -15.59 -6.01
CA SER A 267 19.54 -16.41 -5.11
C SER A 267 18.19 -15.77 -4.73
N MET A 268 17.96 -14.50 -5.10
CA MET A 268 16.75 -13.79 -4.73
C MET A 268 15.52 -14.35 -5.44
N SER A 269 14.42 -14.41 -4.70
CA SER A 269 13.09 -14.75 -5.21
C SER A 269 12.45 -13.59 -5.95
N ALA A 270 11.45 -13.88 -6.79
CA ALA A 270 10.63 -12.88 -7.49
C ALA A 270 10.11 -11.77 -6.56
N ARG A 271 9.69 -12.17 -5.36
CA ARG A 271 9.12 -11.27 -4.37
C ARG A 271 10.15 -10.35 -3.72
N GLU A 272 11.35 -10.85 -3.46
CA GLU A 272 12.44 -10.04 -2.92
C GLU A 272 12.93 -9.04 -3.98
N LEU A 273 13.01 -9.45 -5.24
CA LEU A 273 13.35 -8.57 -6.35
C LEU A 273 12.33 -7.43 -6.48
N ALA A 274 11.03 -7.77 -6.47
CA ALA A 274 9.95 -6.79 -6.48
C ALA A 274 10.05 -5.81 -5.29
N ALA A 275 10.40 -6.29 -4.10
CA ALA A 275 10.51 -5.46 -2.90
C ALA A 275 11.64 -4.45 -3.01
N CYS A 276 12.82 -4.90 -3.46
CA CYS A 276 13.98 -4.05 -3.65
C CYS A 276 13.74 -2.95 -4.68
N VAL A 277 13.25 -3.31 -5.88
CA VAL A 277 13.07 -2.32 -6.94
C VAL A 277 11.94 -1.34 -6.64
N TRP A 278 10.85 -1.79 -6.00
CA TRP A 278 9.79 -0.89 -5.53
C TRP A 278 10.32 0.08 -4.48
N ALA A 279 11.14 -0.39 -3.54
CA ALA A 279 11.74 0.43 -2.53
C ALA A 279 12.64 1.51 -3.16
N PHE A 280 13.55 1.13 -4.06
CA PHE A 280 14.42 2.08 -4.76
C PHE A 280 13.61 3.12 -5.54
N SER A 281 12.62 2.69 -6.32
CA SER A 281 11.72 3.56 -7.07
C SER A 281 11.00 4.57 -6.15
N THR A 282 10.43 4.11 -5.04
CA THR A 282 9.67 4.96 -4.10
C THR A 282 10.59 5.93 -3.34
N MET A 283 11.80 5.48 -3.01
CA MET A 283 12.82 6.32 -2.38
C MET A 283 13.43 7.33 -3.36
N GLY A 284 13.23 7.16 -4.68
CA GLY A 284 13.92 7.95 -5.71
C GLY A 284 15.41 7.63 -5.77
N TYR A 285 15.78 6.42 -5.36
CA TYR A 285 17.14 5.90 -5.42
C TYR A 285 17.38 5.27 -6.78
N MET A 286 18.53 5.57 -7.39
CA MET A 286 18.94 5.01 -8.67
C MET A 286 20.15 4.10 -8.46
N PRO A 287 19.98 2.78 -8.59
CA PRO A 287 21.11 1.85 -8.67
C PRO A 287 22.00 2.14 -9.88
N ASP A 288 23.24 1.67 -9.83
CA ASP A 288 24.13 1.78 -10.98
C ASP A 288 23.72 0.86 -12.15
N VAL A 289 24.38 1.03 -13.30
CA VAL A 289 24.03 0.31 -14.53
C VAL A 289 24.29 -1.19 -14.39
N GLU A 290 25.39 -1.58 -13.74
CA GLU A 290 25.75 -2.98 -13.51
C GLU A 290 24.71 -3.70 -12.64
N TRP A 291 24.19 -3.01 -11.63
CA TRP A 291 23.10 -3.50 -10.79
C TRP A 291 21.81 -3.70 -11.60
N LEU A 292 21.44 -2.71 -12.41
CA LEU A 292 20.22 -2.77 -13.23
C LEU A 292 20.28 -3.90 -14.27
N GLU A 293 21.43 -4.12 -14.90
CA GLU A 293 21.66 -5.22 -15.84
C GLU A 293 21.51 -6.58 -15.16
N GLY A 294 22.23 -6.79 -14.04
CA GLY A 294 22.11 -8.02 -13.26
C GLY A 294 20.68 -8.27 -12.77
N PHE A 295 19.98 -7.19 -12.38
CA PHE A 295 18.60 -7.27 -11.91
C PHE A 295 17.64 -7.69 -13.03
N ALA A 296 17.75 -7.09 -14.21
CA ALA A 296 16.95 -7.44 -15.37
C ALA A 296 17.18 -8.91 -15.77
N GLN A 297 18.44 -9.34 -15.82
CA GLN A 297 18.80 -10.74 -16.10
C GLN A 297 18.16 -11.69 -15.09
N ARG A 298 18.29 -11.39 -13.79
CA ARG A 298 17.69 -12.22 -12.76
C ARG A 298 16.17 -12.26 -12.87
N CYS A 299 15.51 -11.13 -13.14
CA CYS A 299 14.06 -11.09 -13.36
C CYS A 299 13.64 -12.00 -14.52
N MET A 300 14.41 -12.05 -15.62
CA MET A 300 14.13 -12.96 -16.73
C MET A 300 14.25 -14.43 -16.33
N GLU A 301 15.26 -14.80 -15.54
CA GLU A 301 15.43 -16.18 -15.04
C GLU A 301 14.26 -16.65 -14.17
N VAL A 302 13.76 -15.78 -13.29
CA VAL A 302 12.67 -16.11 -12.36
C VAL A 302 11.28 -15.73 -12.89
N ALA A 303 11.18 -15.18 -14.09
CA ALA A 303 9.93 -14.75 -14.74
C ALA A 303 8.81 -15.82 -14.71
N PRO A 304 9.08 -17.13 -14.89
CA PRO A 304 8.03 -18.16 -14.78
C PRO A 304 7.36 -18.23 -13.40
N SER A 305 8.03 -17.76 -12.34
CA SER A 305 7.51 -17.74 -10.97
C SER A 305 6.76 -16.46 -10.60
N PHE A 306 6.78 -15.43 -11.46
CA PHE A 306 6.14 -14.15 -11.16
C PHE A 306 4.62 -14.29 -11.16
N ALA A 307 3.98 -13.83 -10.08
CA ALA A 307 2.54 -13.57 -10.10
C ALA A 307 2.26 -12.19 -10.71
N GLN A 308 0.99 -11.88 -10.89
CA GLN A 308 0.55 -10.59 -11.45
C GLN A 308 1.11 -9.40 -10.67
N GLN A 309 1.21 -9.53 -9.34
CA GLN A 309 1.71 -8.47 -8.49
C GLN A 309 3.20 -8.19 -8.73
N GLU A 310 4.04 -9.23 -8.79
CA GLU A 310 5.47 -9.07 -9.09
C GLU A 310 5.69 -8.45 -10.47
N TRP A 311 4.97 -8.92 -11.49
CA TRP A 311 5.04 -8.33 -12.84
C TRP A 311 4.71 -6.84 -12.84
N ALA A 312 3.57 -6.46 -12.25
CA ALA A 312 3.16 -5.06 -12.19
C ALA A 312 4.19 -4.20 -11.46
N VAL A 313 4.65 -4.66 -10.29
CA VAL A 313 5.57 -3.92 -9.42
C VAL A 313 6.94 -3.77 -10.07
N VAL A 314 7.53 -4.85 -10.58
CA VAL A 314 8.87 -4.81 -11.18
C VAL A 314 8.89 -3.89 -12.39
N VAL A 315 7.99 -4.12 -13.35
CA VAL A 315 7.96 -3.37 -14.62
C VAL A 315 7.68 -1.88 -14.38
N SER A 316 6.70 -1.54 -13.54
CA SER A 316 6.38 -0.13 -13.26
C SER A 316 7.45 0.57 -12.41
N SER A 317 8.08 -0.13 -11.47
CA SER A 317 9.14 0.45 -10.64
C SER A 317 10.39 0.74 -11.47
N LEU A 318 10.78 -0.19 -12.34
CA LEU A 318 11.89 0.02 -13.27
C LEU A 318 11.59 1.16 -14.25
N ALA A 319 10.39 1.17 -14.84
CA ALA A 319 9.98 2.24 -15.75
C ALA A 319 9.94 3.62 -15.06
N HIS A 320 9.70 3.68 -13.75
CA HIS A 320 9.79 4.91 -12.97
C HIS A 320 11.25 5.32 -12.69
N ILE A 321 12.12 4.37 -12.36
CA ILE A 321 13.57 4.62 -12.16
C ILE A 321 14.22 5.10 -13.48
N VAL A 322 13.85 4.48 -14.59
CA VAL A 322 14.42 4.76 -15.93
C VAL A 322 13.73 5.91 -16.65
N GLY A 323 12.45 6.16 -16.38
CA GLY A 323 11.60 7.16 -17.05
C GLY A 323 12.17 8.58 -16.97
N GLY A 324 13.05 8.89 -17.93
CA GLY A 324 13.89 10.10 -17.97
C GLY A 324 15.24 9.88 -18.67
N ARG A 325 15.67 8.63 -18.87
CA ARG A 325 16.95 8.26 -19.52
C ARG A 325 16.74 7.15 -20.54
N ALA A 326 16.59 7.53 -21.81
CA ALA A 326 16.33 6.60 -22.91
C ALA A 326 17.39 5.49 -23.04
N GLU A 327 18.65 5.79 -22.70
CA GLU A 327 19.79 4.87 -22.76
C GLU A 327 19.64 3.63 -21.87
N LEU A 328 18.90 3.74 -20.76
CA LEU A 328 18.67 2.63 -19.81
C LEU A 328 17.37 1.87 -20.10
N GLY A 329 16.60 2.29 -21.10
CA GLY A 329 15.33 1.67 -21.50
C GLY A 329 15.49 0.28 -22.12
N VAL A 330 16.63 0.02 -22.76
CA VAL A 330 16.89 -1.20 -23.55
C VAL A 330 16.66 -2.47 -22.74
N TYR A 331 17.14 -2.52 -21.49
CA TYR A 331 17.01 -3.71 -20.63
C TYR A 331 15.59 -3.96 -20.12
N LEU A 332 14.74 -2.94 -20.13
CA LEU A 332 13.36 -3.02 -19.68
C LEU A 332 12.41 -3.44 -20.78
N GLU A 333 12.76 -3.14 -22.03
CA GLU A 333 12.00 -3.55 -23.20
C GLU A 333 11.89 -5.07 -23.28
N ASP A 334 13.01 -5.78 -23.08
CA ASP A 334 13.06 -7.24 -23.07
C ASP A 334 12.09 -7.84 -22.04
N LEU A 335 12.05 -7.27 -20.84
CA LEU A 335 11.16 -7.73 -19.76
C LEU A 335 9.68 -7.52 -20.10
N VAL A 336 9.33 -6.41 -20.76
CA VAL A 336 7.95 -6.06 -21.11
C VAL A 336 7.42 -6.90 -22.27
N ILE A 337 8.28 -7.30 -23.22
CA ILE A 337 7.88 -8.14 -24.36
C ILE A 337 7.91 -9.64 -24.04
N MET A 338 8.22 -10.03 -22.79
CA MET A 338 8.27 -11.44 -22.38
C MET A 338 6.93 -12.15 -22.64
N PRO A 339 6.93 -13.31 -23.30
CA PRO A 339 5.72 -14.12 -23.50
C PRO A 339 5.00 -14.48 -22.20
N GLN A 340 5.75 -14.63 -21.10
CA GLN A 340 5.23 -14.92 -19.77
C GLN A 340 4.38 -13.77 -19.22
N LEU A 341 4.77 -12.51 -19.44
CA LEU A 341 3.94 -11.36 -19.10
C LEU A 341 2.69 -11.34 -19.99
N GLU A 342 2.88 -11.45 -21.31
CA GLU A 342 1.78 -11.40 -22.29
C GLU A 342 0.69 -12.45 -22.00
N ALA A 343 1.08 -13.67 -21.64
CA ALA A 343 0.16 -14.76 -21.31
C ALA A 343 -0.70 -14.47 -20.07
N ARG A 344 -0.16 -13.71 -19.11
CA ARG A 344 -0.84 -13.40 -17.85
C ARG A 344 -1.71 -12.15 -17.90
N ILE A 345 -1.55 -11.27 -18.90
CA ILE A 345 -2.31 -10.01 -19.05
C ILE A 345 -3.82 -10.16 -18.76
N PRO A 346 -4.53 -11.19 -19.29
CA PRO A 346 -5.96 -11.34 -19.05
C PRO A 346 -6.36 -11.58 -17.59
N GLU A 347 -5.41 -12.03 -16.75
CA GLU A 347 -5.65 -12.33 -15.35
C GLU A 347 -5.52 -11.09 -14.45
N PHE A 348 -4.95 -9.98 -14.93
CA PHE A 348 -4.68 -8.79 -14.12
C PHE A 348 -5.94 -7.99 -13.81
N GLY A 349 -6.07 -7.59 -12.56
CA GLY A 349 -7.03 -6.58 -12.15
C GLY A 349 -6.67 -5.14 -12.62
N PRO A 350 -7.58 -4.17 -12.40
CA PRO A 350 -7.43 -2.79 -12.86
C PRO A 350 -6.11 -2.12 -12.50
N ALA A 351 -5.71 -2.22 -11.23
CA ALA A 351 -4.50 -1.59 -10.74
C ALA A 351 -3.24 -2.11 -11.46
N GLY A 352 -3.15 -3.42 -11.65
CA GLY A 352 -2.02 -4.05 -12.33
C GLY A 352 -1.94 -3.68 -13.80
N LEU A 353 -3.08 -3.67 -14.51
CA LEU A 353 -3.13 -3.22 -15.90
C LEU A 353 -2.74 -1.74 -16.06
N ALA A 354 -3.20 -0.87 -15.15
CA ALA A 354 -2.84 0.54 -15.17
C ALA A 354 -1.35 0.76 -14.87
N MET A 355 -0.75 0.00 -13.95
CA MET A 355 0.69 0.03 -13.66
C MET A 355 1.52 -0.36 -14.89
N LEU A 356 1.14 -1.45 -15.56
CA LEU A 356 1.82 -1.92 -16.77
C LEU A 356 1.63 -0.94 -17.94
N ALA A 357 0.42 -0.39 -18.12
CA ALA A 357 0.16 0.61 -19.15
C ALA A 357 1.01 1.87 -18.94
N TYR A 358 1.09 2.36 -17.70
CA TYR A 358 1.97 3.46 -17.32
C TYR A 358 3.43 3.16 -17.66
N ALA A 359 3.90 1.96 -17.33
CA ALA A 359 5.26 1.55 -17.65
C ALA A 359 5.52 1.55 -19.17
N CYS A 360 4.59 0.98 -19.96
CA CYS A 360 4.67 1.03 -21.42
C CYS A 360 4.79 2.47 -21.93
N GLY A 361 4.00 3.40 -21.36
CA GLY A 361 4.06 4.83 -21.68
C GLY A 361 5.41 5.49 -21.43
N GLN A 362 6.21 4.97 -20.49
CA GLN A 362 7.54 5.49 -20.15
C GLN A 362 8.67 4.87 -20.97
N LEU A 363 8.49 3.63 -21.42
CA LEU A 363 9.53 2.87 -22.12
C LEU A 363 9.57 3.14 -23.64
N GLY A 364 8.49 3.65 -24.23
CA GLY A 364 8.49 4.05 -25.64
C GLY A 364 8.16 2.92 -26.63
N GLY A 365 8.62 3.07 -27.88
CA GLY A 365 8.03 2.46 -29.08
C GLY A 365 7.86 0.94 -29.09
N HIS A 366 8.71 0.19 -28.39
CA HIS A 366 8.65 -1.28 -28.36
C HIS A 366 7.52 -1.84 -27.49
N ALA A 367 7.03 -1.06 -26.52
CA ALA A 367 5.95 -1.47 -25.62
C ALA A 367 4.55 -1.40 -26.27
N GLY A 368 4.45 -0.89 -27.51
CA GLY A 368 3.19 -0.68 -28.20
C GLY A 368 2.34 -1.94 -28.41
N ARG A 369 2.97 -3.07 -28.76
CA ARG A 369 2.27 -4.35 -28.92
C ARG A 369 1.62 -4.81 -27.61
N VAL A 370 2.34 -4.66 -26.51
CA VAL A 370 1.87 -5.01 -25.16
C VAL A 370 0.77 -4.05 -24.74
N MET A 371 0.93 -2.74 -25.02
CA MET A 371 -0.07 -1.72 -24.75
C MET A 371 -1.43 -2.05 -25.38
N VAL A 372 -1.46 -2.49 -26.64
CA VAL A 372 -2.71 -2.91 -27.30
C VAL A 372 -3.40 -4.06 -26.54
N ARG A 373 -2.63 -5.04 -26.04
CA ARG A 373 -3.19 -6.16 -25.26
C ARG A 373 -3.68 -5.71 -23.88
N LEU A 374 -2.94 -4.82 -23.21
CA LEU A 374 -3.36 -4.24 -21.93
C LEU A 374 -4.68 -3.49 -22.06
N LEU A 375 -4.87 -2.72 -23.14
CA LEU A 375 -6.11 -1.99 -23.41
C LEU A 375 -7.28 -2.95 -23.71
N ALA A 376 -7.02 -4.03 -24.47
CA ALA A 376 -8.02 -5.06 -24.72
C ALA A 376 -8.48 -5.73 -23.40
N ALA A 377 -7.54 -6.11 -22.52
CA ALA A 377 -7.84 -6.67 -21.21
C ALA A 377 -8.50 -5.67 -20.24
N SER A 378 -8.22 -4.37 -20.40
CA SER A 378 -8.84 -3.31 -19.58
C SER A 378 -10.29 -3.04 -19.97
N THR A 379 -10.64 -3.20 -21.25
CA THR A 379 -11.96 -2.86 -21.81
C THR A 379 -13.15 -3.43 -21.02
N PRO A 380 -13.22 -4.75 -20.71
CA PRO A 380 -14.36 -5.33 -20.00
C PRO A 380 -14.49 -4.89 -18.54
N GLN A 381 -13.45 -4.29 -17.96
CA GLN A 381 -13.40 -3.93 -16.55
C GLN A 381 -13.30 -2.43 -16.29
N LEU A 382 -13.43 -1.56 -17.31
CA LEU A 382 -13.27 -0.10 -17.17
C LEU A 382 -14.09 0.53 -16.02
N ALA A 383 -15.28 0.00 -15.72
CA ALA A 383 -16.12 0.49 -14.63
C ALA A 383 -15.49 0.31 -13.23
N THR A 384 -14.59 -0.66 -13.04
CA THR A 384 -13.96 -0.94 -11.74
C THR A 384 -12.68 -0.15 -11.51
N PHE A 385 -12.18 0.57 -12.53
CA PHE A 385 -10.98 1.38 -12.42
C PHE A 385 -11.26 2.63 -11.59
N SER A 386 -10.29 3.08 -10.80
CA SER A 386 -10.29 4.41 -10.19
C SER A 386 -10.01 5.50 -11.25
N GLY A 387 -10.27 6.77 -10.90
CA GLY A 387 -9.98 7.91 -11.78
C GLY A 387 -8.52 7.97 -12.25
N PRO A 388 -7.52 7.86 -11.35
CA PRO A 388 -6.11 7.84 -11.73
C PRO A 388 -5.75 6.68 -12.65
N GLU A 389 -6.29 5.48 -12.41
CA GLU A 389 -6.04 4.30 -13.25
C GLU A 389 -6.61 4.48 -14.66
N LEU A 390 -7.83 5.02 -14.79
CA LEU A 390 -8.42 5.37 -16.10
C LEU A 390 -7.59 6.40 -16.85
N SER A 391 -7.05 7.40 -16.13
CA SER A 391 -6.18 8.41 -16.70
C SER A 391 -4.85 7.80 -17.16
N ALA A 392 -4.28 6.86 -16.40
CA ALA A 392 -3.02 6.22 -16.75
C ALA A 392 -3.10 5.49 -18.09
N LEU A 393 -4.21 4.80 -18.38
CA LEU A 393 -4.40 4.11 -19.67
C LEU A 393 -4.27 5.07 -20.86
N ILE A 394 -5.01 6.19 -20.85
CA ILE A 394 -5.05 7.10 -22.01
C ILE A 394 -3.80 7.98 -22.12
N THR A 395 -3.23 8.42 -20.99
CA THR A 395 -2.00 9.22 -20.99
C THR A 395 -0.81 8.42 -21.48
N SER A 396 -0.76 7.12 -21.17
CA SER A 396 0.28 6.22 -21.68
C SER A 396 0.17 6.01 -23.19
N CYS A 397 -1.05 5.91 -23.73
CA CYS A 397 -1.28 5.88 -25.18
C CYS A 397 -0.77 7.15 -25.86
N ALA A 398 -1.06 8.32 -25.25
CA ALA A 398 -0.60 9.60 -25.75
C ALA A 398 0.92 9.72 -25.76
N ARG A 399 1.61 9.26 -24.71
CA ARG A 399 3.09 9.23 -24.65
C ARG A 399 3.69 8.33 -25.72
N LEU A 400 3.04 7.20 -26.03
CA LEU A 400 3.45 6.28 -27.09
C LEU A 400 3.11 6.77 -28.50
N GLY A 401 2.33 7.85 -28.65
CA GLY A 401 1.79 8.27 -29.94
C GLY A 401 0.85 7.23 -30.56
N GLN A 402 0.28 6.33 -29.77
CA GLN A 402 -0.59 5.26 -30.24
C GLN A 402 -2.06 5.60 -30.03
N VAL A 403 -2.84 5.50 -31.10
CA VAL A 403 -4.29 5.67 -31.03
C VAL A 403 -4.92 4.34 -30.62
N PRO A 404 -5.66 4.28 -29.49
CA PRO A 404 -6.34 3.05 -29.07
C PRO A 404 -7.41 2.61 -30.08
N SER A 405 -7.84 1.35 -29.98
CA SER A 405 -8.92 0.83 -30.82
C SER A 405 -10.22 1.64 -30.63
N LYS A 406 -11.02 1.77 -31.69
CA LYS A 406 -12.33 2.45 -31.63
C LYS A 406 -13.24 1.85 -30.55
N THR A 407 -13.16 0.54 -30.35
CA THR A 407 -13.91 -0.19 -29.33
C THR A 407 -13.53 0.27 -27.92
N PHE A 408 -12.22 0.31 -27.62
CA PHE A 408 -11.73 0.80 -26.35
C PHE A 408 -12.11 2.27 -26.12
N LEU A 409 -11.87 3.15 -27.09
CA LEU A 409 -12.16 4.58 -26.97
C LEU A 409 -13.65 4.84 -26.67
N ARG A 410 -14.57 4.13 -27.34
CA ARG A 410 -16.00 4.28 -27.07
C ARG A 410 -16.36 3.86 -25.65
N ALA A 411 -15.86 2.72 -25.19
CA ALA A 411 -16.12 2.22 -23.85
C ALA A 411 -15.55 3.16 -22.77
N TRP A 412 -14.31 3.62 -22.96
CA TRP A 412 -13.64 4.55 -22.05
C TRP A 412 -14.35 5.91 -22.00
N MET A 413 -14.73 6.49 -23.15
CA MET A 413 -15.47 7.75 -23.19
C MET A 413 -16.84 7.65 -22.52
N ALA A 414 -17.55 6.53 -22.70
CA ALA A 414 -18.84 6.30 -22.05
C ALA A 414 -18.69 6.26 -20.52
N GLU A 415 -17.67 5.55 -20.02
CA GLU A 415 -17.37 5.48 -18.58
C GLU A 415 -17.01 6.85 -18.00
N VAL A 416 -16.13 7.60 -18.66
CA VAL A 416 -15.74 8.95 -18.22
C VAL A 416 -16.92 9.90 -18.26
N ALA A 417 -17.76 9.85 -19.30
CA ALA A 417 -18.97 10.67 -19.40
C ALA A 417 -19.94 10.38 -18.25
N GLY A 418 -20.14 9.11 -17.90
CA GLY A 418 -20.97 8.72 -16.75
C GLY A 418 -20.45 9.29 -15.43
N ARG A 419 -19.12 9.26 -15.20
CA ARG A 419 -18.50 9.84 -14.00
C ARG A 419 -18.58 11.37 -13.95
N LEU A 420 -18.41 12.04 -15.09
CA LEU A 420 -18.55 13.49 -15.19
C LEU A 420 -19.98 13.93 -14.89
N GLN A 421 -20.98 13.20 -15.37
CA GLN A 421 -22.39 13.45 -15.06
C GLN A 421 -22.68 13.23 -13.57
N ALA A 422 -22.12 12.18 -12.96
CA ALA A 422 -22.28 11.92 -11.52
C ALA A 422 -21.60 12.99 -10.63
N GLN A 423 -20.45 13.53 -11.06
CA GLN A 423 -19.79 14.65 -10.38
C GLN A 423 -20.54 15.97 -10.54
N ALA A 424 -21.26 16.15 -11.64
CA ALA A 424 -22.18 17.25 -11.83
C ALA A 424 -23.45 17.06 -10.97
N SER A 425 -23.33 17.19 -9.65
CA SER A 425 -24.48 17.24 -8.74
C SER A 425 -25.39 18.44 -9.08
N PRO A 426 -26.67 18.46 -8.63
CA PRO A 426 -27.66 19.47 -9.06
C PRO A 426 -27.28 20.93 -8.76
N LYS A 427 -26.27 21.20 -7.92
CA LYS A 427 -25.70 22.54 -7.73
C LYS A 427 -25.13 23.14 -9.02
N PHE A 428 -24.55 22.32 -9.91
CA PHE A 428 -24.09 22.77 -11.22
C PHE A 428 -25.22 22.85 -12.24
N ALA A 429 -26.24 21.98 -12.13
CA ALA A 429 -27.41 22.03 -12.99
C ALA A 429 -28.26 23.30 -12.75
N VAL A 430 -28.40 23.74 -11.50
CA VAL A 430 -29.06 25.00 -11.15
C VAL A 430 -28.26 26.20 -11.65
N ALA A 431 -26.94 26.24 -11.43
CA ALA A 431 -26.08 27.32 -11.95
C ALA A 431 -26.05 27.38 -13.48
N ALA A 432 -26.06 26.22 -14.16
CA ALA A 432 -26.16 26.15 -15.62
C ALA A 432 -27.55 26.56 -16.12
N ALA A 433 -28.62 26.17 -15.44
CA ALA A 433 -29.99 26.58 -15.77
C ALA A 433 -30.22 28.09 -15.52
N GLU A 434 -29.63 28.66 -14.47
CA GLU A 434 -29.63 30.10 -14.19
C GLU A 434 -28.81 30.87 -15.23
N ALA A 435 -27.67 30.34 -15.68
CA ALA A 435 -26.89 30.93 -16.78
C ALA A 435 -27.60 30.85 -18.13
N GLU A 436 -28.31 29.75 -18.41
CA GLU A 436 -29.13 29.56 -19.61
C GLU A 436 -30.37 30.47 -19.60
N ALA A 437 -31.01 30.66 -18.44
CA ALA A 437 -32.11 31.60 -18.23
C ALA A 437 -31.65 33.07 -18.36
N ALA A 438 -30.46 33.40 -17.85
CA ALA A 438 -29.83 34.71 -18.06
C ALA A 438 -29.52 34.98 -19.54
N ARG A 439 -29.05 33.96 -20.29
CA ARG A 439 -28.87 34.05 -21.75
C ARG A 439 -30.19 34.31 -22.48
N ARG A 440 -31.26 33.59 -22.13
CA ARG A 440 -32.59 33.79 -22.73
C ARG A 440 -33.13 35.19 -22.49
N ASN A 441 -32.97 35.73 -21.27
CA ASN A 441 -33.39 37.09 -20.94
C ASN A 441 -32.51 38.18 -21.58
N SER A 442 -31.23 37.90 -21.87
CA SER A 442 -30.38 38.80 -22.67
C SER A 442 -30.70 38.76 -24.17
N SER A 443 -31.24 37.64 -24.68
CA SER A 443 -31.64 37.49 -26.09
C SER A 443 -33.03 38.05 -26.40
N SER A 444 -33.88 38.26 -25.39
CA SER A 444 -35.19 38.91 -25.53
C SER A 444 -35.13 40.44 -25.46
N SER A 445 -33.94 41.02 -25.21
CA SER A 445 -33.70 42.47 -25.17
C SER A 445 -32.93 43.01 -26.38
N SER A 446 -32.66 42.19 -27.39
CA SER A 446 -32.03 42.61 -28.65
C SER A 446 -32.79 42.09 -29.87
N SER A 447 -34.06 42.42 -30.00
CA SER A 447 -34.77 42.37 -31.28
C SER A 447 -34.59 43.70 -32.02
N SER A 448 -33.46 43.84 -32.70
CA SER A 448 -33.39 44.69 -33.91
C SER A 448 -32.08 44.47 -34.66
N SER A 449 -32.24 44.17 -35.95
CA SER A 449 -31.28 44.14 -37.06
C SER A 449 -30.65 42.79 -37.45
N SER A 450 -30.93 42.48 -38.71
CA SER A 450 -30.63 41.35 -39.55
C SER A 450 -29.14 41.01 -39.75
N SER A 451 -28.81 39.72 -39.76
CA SER A 451 -28.37 38.95 -40.94
C SER A 451 -27.37 37.83 -40.58
N SER A 452 -27.45 36.73 -41.33
CA SER A 452 -26.42 35.70 -41.54
C SER A 452 -26.13 34.71 -40.40
N ARG A 453 -26.62 33.47 -40.59
CA ARG A 453 -26.24 32.27 -39.83
C ARG A 453 -24.80 31.84 -40.16
N ARG A 454 -23.99 31.55 -39.14
CA ARG A 454 -22.91 30.53 -39.17
C ARG A 454 -22.86 29.79 -37.82
N PRO A 455 -22.80 28.44 -37.78
CA PRO A 455 -22.63 27.70 -36.53
C PRO A 455 -21.19 27.19 -36.41
N SER A 456 -20.34 27.85 -35.63
CA SER A 456 -19.04 27.26 -35.22
C SER A 456 -18.33 28.13 -34.17
N GLN A 457 -18.69 27.96 -32.89
CA GLN A 457 -17.82 28.32 -31.76
C GLN A 457 -18.06 27.30 -30.65
N ALA A 458 -17.29 26.21 -30.64
CA ALA A 458 -17.20 25.32 -29.50
C ALA A 458 -16.13 25.90 -28.55
N LEU A 459 -16.56 26.54 -27.47
CA LEU A 459 -15.66 26.94 -26.37
C LEU A 459 -15.13 25.68 -25.69
N CYS A 460 -13.82 25.43 -25.76
CA CYS A 460 -13.14 24.49 -24.88
C CYS A 460 -12.98 25.13 -23.50
N CYS A 461 -13.66 24.60 -22.49
CA CYS A 461 -13.46 24.99 -21.09
C CYS A 461 -12.53 23.97 -20.41
N LEU A 462 -11.34 24.42 -19.99
CA LEU A 462 -10.43 23.68 -19.11
C LEU A 462 -10.68 24.13 -17.66
N VAL A 463 -10.80 23.16 -16.74
CA VAL A 463 -10.92 23.44 -15.31
C VAL A 463 -9.52 23.45 -14.69
N LEU A 464 -9.04 24.63 -14.30
CA LEU A 464 -7.91 24.80 -13.39
C LEU A 464 -8.43 25.46 -12.10
N ALA A 465 -8.19 24.81 -10.96
CA ALA A 465 -8.39 25.36 -9.61
C ALA A 465 -9.77 26.01 -9.33
N GLY A 466 -10.85 25.49 -9.91
CA GLY A 466 -12.21 25.88 -9.52
C GLY A 466 -12.66 27.30 -9.95
N ARG A 467 -11.98 27.94 -10.91
CA ARG A 467 -12.47 29.19 -11.53
C ARG A 467 -12.55 29.06 -13.05
N TRP A 468 -13.65 29.57 -13.63
CA TRP A 468 -13.90 29.55 -15.08
C TRP A 468 -13.15 30.69 -15.76
N HIS A 469 -12.25 30.35 -16.68
CA HIS A 469 -11.68 31.32 -17.62
C HIS A 469 -12.18 31.01 -19.03
N ALA A 470 -12.75 32.02 -19.70
CA ALA A 470 -13.11 31.92 -21.10
C ALA A 470 -11.88 32.22 -21.96
N CYS A 471 -11.42 31.23 -22.74
CA CYS A 471 -10.42 31.45 -23.78
C CYS A 471 -11.12 31.61 -25.13
N SER A 472 -10.86 32.73 -25.82
CA SER A 472 -11.22 32.91 -27.22
C SER A 472 -10.04 32.52 -28.10
N CYS A 473 -10.18 31.49 -28.93
CA CYS A 473 -9.19 31.14 -29.94
C CYS A 473 -9.61 31.73 -31.30
N ASP A 474 -8.73 32.54 -31.91
CA ASP A 474 -8.87 32.96 -33.30
C ASP A 474 -8.34 31.85 -34.23
N PRO A 475 -9.15 31.34 -35.17
CA PRO A 475 -8.75 30.23 -36.04
C PRO A 475 -7.68 30.58 -37.08
N SER A 476 -7.20 31.83 -37.15
CA SER A 476 -6.24 32.28 -38.15
C SER A 476 -4.76 32.28 -37.73
N SER A 477 -4.42 31.90 -36.48
CA SER A 477 -3.02 31.77 -36.03
C SER A 477 -2.80 30.61 -35.04
N PRO A 478 -2.19 29.47 -35.42
CA PRO A 478 -1.83 28.41 -34.48
C PRO A 478 -0.53 28.80 -33.75
N GLY A 479 -0.63 29.52 -32.62
CA GLY A 479 0.55 29.85 -31.84
C GLY A 479 0.42 30.82 -30.66
N ALA A 480 -0.71 31.49 -30.45
CA ALA A 480 -0.84 32.49 -29.37
C ALA A 480 -2.01 32.17 -28.43
N CYS A 481 -1.75 31.45 -27.35
CA CYS A 481 -2.61 31.45 -26.16
C CYS A 481 -2.00 32.43 -25.15
N SER A 482 -2.50 33.67 -25.10
CA SER A 482 -2.15 34.60 -24.01
C SER A 482 -3.21 34.53 -22.91
N ILE A 483 -2.84 34.02 -21.73
CA ILE A 483 -3.64 34.15 -20.51
C ILE A 483 -3.45 35.59 -20.01
N THR A 484 -4.44 36.46 -20.21
CA THR A 484 -4.44 37.80 -19.62
C THR A 484 -5.15 37.78 -18.27
N GLY A 485 -4.39 37.87 -17.17
CA GLY A 485 -4.90 38.09 -15.81
C GLY A 485 -3.91 37.63 -14.73
N PRO A 486 -3.77 38.34 -13.60
CA PRO A 486 -2.63 38.17 -12.68
C PRO A 486 -2.74 36.87 -11.86
N CYS A 487 -1.58 36.26 -11.59
CA CYS A 487 -1.39 35.04 -10.81
C CYS A 487 -1.76 35.17 -9.32
#